data_AF-A0AAN0MB87-F1
#
_entry.id   AF-A0AAN0MB87-F1
#
_cell.length_a   1.000
_cell.length_b   1.000
_cell.length_c   1.000
_cell.angle_alpha   90.00
_cell.angle_beta   90.00
_cell.angle_gamma   90.00
#
_symmetry.space_group_name_H-M   'P 1'
#
loop_
_entity.id
_entity.type
_entity.pdbx_description
1 polymer ?
#
loop_
_entity_poly.entity_id
_entity_poly.type
_entity_poly.pdbx_seq_one_letter_code
_entity_poly.pdbx_strand_id
1 'polypeptide(L)'
;MTKSTRGRSRRGTLNIIAGLLIASAFVRGIADIGPALANNAPDDLTEVMTVPDTPTDTASLVEAFQQREARLAAREASFRDRMQALRVAEIEIEEKLEELRRAEESLLATIALAETAAATDLGQLTSVYENMKPKEAAALFEEMPPEFAAGFLGMMRPDAAALIMTQLAPETAYSFSVVLAGRNANAPTQ
;
A
#
# COMPACT_ATOMS: atom_id res chain seq x y z
N MET A 1 10.29 -14.24 -35.34
CA MET A 1 10.61 -13.67 -34.01
C MET A 1 10.10 -14.64 -32.95
N THR A 2 10.99 -15.37 -32.29
CA THR A 2 10.67 -16.40 -31.29
C THR A 2 11.02 -15.86 -29.90
N LYS A 3 10.05 -15.78 -28.99
CA LYS A 3 10.26 -15.32 -27.60
C LYS A 3 10.30 -16.56 -26.69
N SER A 4 11.50 -16.91 -26.24
CA SER A 4 11.73 -17.97 -25.23
C SER A 4 11.64 -17.36 -23.82
N THR A 5 10.71 -17.84 -23.01
CA THR A 5 10.59 -17.48 -21.59
C THR A 5 11.35 -18.49 -20.71
N ARG A 6 12.34 -17.99 -19.95
CA ARG A 6 13.13 -18.74 -18.96
C ARG A 6 12.28 -19.13 -17.75
N GLY A 7 12.12 -20.43 -17.50
CA GLY A 7 11.64 -20.96 -16.21
C GLY A 7 12.83 -21.23 -15.27
N ARG A 8 12.99 -20.41 -14.21
CA ARG A 8 14.12 -20.50 -13.25
C ARG A 8 13.68 -21.16 -11.93
N SER A 9 14.36 -22.26 -11.60
CA SER A 9 14.69 -22.78 -10.24
C SER A 9 13.64 -22.73 -9.12
N ARG A 10 12.58 -23.54 -9.21
CA ARG A 10 11.69 -23.89 -8.07
C ARG A 10 12.17 -25.07 -7.20
N ARG A 11 13.24 -25.76 -7.62
CA ARG A 11 13.75 -26.95 -6.91
C ARG A 11 14.71 -26.63 -5.76
N GLY A 12 15.38 -25.48 -5.80
CA GLY A 12 16.37 -25.11 -4.78
C GLY A 12 15.75 -24.72 -3.44
N THR A 13 14.64 -23.97 -3.46
CA THR A 13 13.95 -23.53 -2.24
C THR A 13 13.30 -24.68 -1.48
N LEU A 14 12.79 -25.70 -2.19
CA LEU A 14 12.18 -26.88 -1.57
C LEU A 14 13.21 -27.69 -0.77
N ASN A 15 14.42 -27.85 -1.31
CA ASN A 15 15.51 -28.56 -0.63
C ASN A 15 16.01 -27.82 0.61
N ILE A 16 16.00 -26.48 0.59
CA ILE A 16 16.37 -25.65 1.74
C ILE A 16 15.33 -25.80 2.88
N ILE A 17 14.04 -25.77 2.54
CA ILE A 17 12.96 -25.94 3.53
C ILE A 17 12.98 -27.36 4.12
N ALA A 18 13.18 -28.39 3.28
CA ALA A 18 13.31 -29.77 3.74
C ALA A 18 14.51 -29.95 4.69
N GLY A 19 15.66 -29.34 4.37
CA GLY A 19 16.83 -29.37 5.25
C GLY A 19 16.57 -28.70 6.61
N LEU A 20 15.88 -27.55 6.61
CA LEU A 20 15.57 -26.81 7.84
C LEU A 20 14.57 -27.57 8.75
N LEU A 21 13.60 -28.28 8.16
CA LEU A 21 12.67 -29.13 8.92
C LEU A 21 13.34 -30.36 9.53
N ILE A 22 14.25 -31.01 8.80
CA ILE A 22 15.01 -32.16 9.33
C ILE A 22 15.93 -31.72 10.47
N ALA A 23 16.60 -30.57 10.33
CA ALA A 23 17.43 -30.01 11.40
C ALA A 23 16.61 -29.69 12.67
N SER A 24 15.40 -29.14 12.51
CA SER A 24 14.49 -28.86 13.62
C SER A 24 14.00 -30.13 14.32
N ALA A 25 13.68 -31.18 13.56
CA ALA A 25 13.33 -32.48 14.11
C ALA A 25 14.50 -33.12 14.89
N PHE A 26 15.73 -32.95 14.42
CA PHE A 26 16.93 -33.46 15.09
C PHE A 26 17.20 -32.76 16.43
N VAL A 27 17.02 -31.44 16.49
CA VAL A 27 17.17 -30.66 17.74
C VAL A 27 16.11 -31.05 18.77
N ARG A 28 14.87 -31.36 18.34
CA ARG A 28 13.81 -31.84 19.24
C ARG A 28 14.03 -33.30 19.68
N GLY A 29 14.46 -34.17 18.78
CA GLY A 29 14.69 -35.59 19.07
C GLY A 29 15.84 -35.86 20.05
N ILE A 30 16.88 -35.03 20.06
CA ILE A 30 18.01 -35.18 21.00
C ILE A 30 17.67 -34.66 22.40
N ALA A 31 16.73 -33.73 22.53
CA ALA A 31 16.37 -33.13 23.82
C ALA A 31 15.29 -33.92 24.61
N ASP A 32 14.47 -34.76 23.94
CA ASP A 32 13.27 -35.39 24.54
C ASP A 32 13.34 -36.92 24.75
N ILE A 33 14.50 -37.57 24.58
CA ILE A 33 14.63 -39.05 24.73
C ILE A 33 14.91 -39.51 26.18
N GLY A 34 14.84 -38.64 27.19
CA GLY A 34 14.95 -39.08 28.60
C GLY A 34 14.02 -38.30 29.53
N PRO A 35 13.14 -38.91 30.35
CA PRO A 35 12.79 -40.33 30.56
C PRO A 35 11.26 -40.57 30.43
N ALA A 36 10.77 -41.14 29.33
CA ALA A 36 9.34 -41.47 29.16
C ALA A 36 9.02 -42.98 29.19
N LEU A 37 9.99 -43.84 29.52
CA LEU A 37 9.83 -45.31 29.48
C LEU A 37 9.94 -46.02 30.84
N ALA A 38 9.98 -45.30 31.96
CA ALA A 38 10.09 -45.91 33.28
C ALA A 38 8.78 -45.80 34.07
N ASN A 39 7.70 -46.43 33.60
CA ASN A 39 6.66 -46.91 34.51
C ASN A 39 5.71 -47.86 33.79
N ASN A 40 5.89 -49.17 34.01
CA ASN A 40 4.84 -50.19 34.02
C ASN A 40 5.47 -51.56 34.34
N ALA A 41 5.66 -51.84 35.62
CA ALA A 41 5.77 -53.19 36.15
C ALA A 41 5.03 -53.23 37.50
N PRO A 42 4.03 -54.11 37.68
CA PRO A 42 3.35 -54.25 38.96
C PRO A 42 4.01 -55.38 39.76
N ASP A 43 4.45 -55.10 40.99
CA ASP A 43 4.29 -56.04 42.11
C ASP A 43 4.68 -55.42 43.46
N ASP A 44 3.74 -55.58 44.39
CA ASP A 44 3.88 -55.93 45.81
C ASP A 44 4.69 -55.09 46.83
N LEU A 45 3.89 -54.57 47.79
CA LEU A 45 4.08 -54.49 49.26
C LEU A 45 5.02 -53.45 49.89
N THR A 46 4.36 -52.49 50.54
CA THR A 46 4.78 -51.82 51.79
C THR A 46 6.18 -51.20 51.77
N GLU A 47 6.31 -50.08 51.07
CA GLU A 47 7.24 -49.04 51.49
C GLU A 47 6.46 -47.96 52.24
N VAL A 48 6.73 -47.86 53.55
CA VAL A 48 6.35 -46.69 54.34
C VAL A 48 6.87 -45.48 53.57
N MET A 49 5.94 -44.64 53.12
CA MET A 49 6.26 -43.33 52.54
C MET A 49 6.89 -42.49 53.65
N THR A 50 8.18 -42.70 53.86
CA THR A 50 9.04 -41.74 54.52
C THR A 50 9.11 -40.58 53.54
N VAL A 51 8.29 -39.56 53.79
CA VAL A 51 8.59 -38.22 53.27
C VAL A 51 10.01 -37.96 53.76
N PRO A 52 11.01 -37.82 52.87
CA PRO A 52 12.30 -37.36 53.32
C PRO A 52 12.03 -35.97 53.89
N ASP A 53 12.12 -35.85 55.22
CA ASP A 53 12.31 -34.58 55.90
C ASP A 53 13.70 -34.07 55.50
N THR A 54 13.83 -33.76 54.21
CA THR A 54 14.92 -32.95 53.70
C THR A 54 14.60 -31.56 54.20
N PRO A 55 15.52 -30.90 54.92
CA PRO A 55 15.33 -29.50 55.25
C PRO A 55 15.15 -28.80 53.90
N THR A 56 13.92 -28.35 53.63
CA THR A 56 13.66 -27.56 52.44
C THR A 56 14.65 -26.43 52.51
N ASP A 57 15.53 -26.34 51.51
CA ASP A 57 16.53 -25.30 51.41
C ASP A 57 15.80 -23.98 51.09
N THR A 58 15.13 -23.46 52.11
CA THR A 58 14.28 -22.28 52.06
C THR A 58 15.09 -21.05 51.62
N ALA A 59 16.40 -21.05 51.88
CA ALA A 59 17.31 -20.03 51.42
C ALA A 59 17.44 -20.02 49.89
N SER A 60 17.63 -21.16 49.23
CA SER A 60 17.73 -21.22 47.77
C SER A 60 16.40 -20.90 47.07
N LEU A 61 15.26 -21.26 47.67
CA LEU A 61 13.94 -20.86 47.18
C LEU A 61 13.73 -19.34 47.28
N VAL A 62 14.10 -18.72 48.39
CA VAL A 62 14.03 -17.26 48.56
C VAL A 62 14.92 -16.54 47.56
N GLU A 63 16.14 -17.04 47.34
CA GLU A 63 17.05 -16.48 46.33
C GLU A 63 16.46 -16.59 44.91
N ALA A 64 15.88 -17.75 44.55
CA ALA A 64 15.22 -17.95 43.26
C ALA A 64 14.04 -16.97 43.04
N PHE A 65 13.25 -16.70 44.09
CA PHE A 65 12.18 -15.71 44.01
C PHE A 65 12.70 -14.29 43.84
N GLN A 66 13.74 -13.89 44.58
CA GLN A 66 14.36 -12.57 44.43
C GLN A 66 14.94 -12.37 43.02
N GLN A 67 15.62 -13.38 42.47
CA GLN A 67 16.11 -13.33 41.10
C GLN A 67 14.98 -13.21 40.08
N ARG A 68 13.85 -13.90 40.30
CA ARG A 68 12.67 -13.79 39.44
C ARG A 68 12.05 -12.40 39.53
N GLU A 69 11.91 -11.86 40.74
CA GLU A 69 11.37 -10.53 40.98
C GLU A 69 12.22 -9.45 40.29
N ALA A 70 13.56 -9.53 40.42
CA ALA A 70 14.47 -8.63 39.72
C ALA A 70 14.31 -8.68 38.19
N ARG A 71 14.16 -9.88 37.61
CA ARG A 71 13.91 -10.05 36.16
C ARG A 71 12.56 -9.47 35.74
N LEU A 72 11.51 -9.63 36.56
CA LEU A 72 10.19 -9.09 36.28
C LEU A 72 10.19 -7.56 36.38
N ALA A 73 10.81 -6.99 37.41
CA ALA A 73 10.96 -5.55 37.57
C ALA A 73 11.69 -4.90 36.39
N ALA A 74 12.78 -5.53 35.92
CA ALA A 74 13.51 -5.06 34.74
C ALA A 74 12.65 -5.10 33.46
N ARG A 75 11.85 -6.16 33.27
CA ARG A 75 10.92 -6.26 32.14
C ARG A 75 9.81 -5.21 32.24
N GLU A 76 9.23 -5.01 33.41
CA GLU A 76 8.17 -4.03 33.62
C GLU A 76 8.65 -2.61 33.34
N ALA A 77 9.85 -2.25 33.81
CA ALA A 77 10.48 -0.98 33.46
C ALA A 77 10.64 -0.83 31.93
N SER A 78 11.15 -1.85 31.25
CA SER A 78 11.31 -1.82 29.79
C SER A 78 9.99 -1.68 29.03
N PHE A 79 8.90 -2.27 29.54
CA PHE A 79 7.58 -2.11 28.95
C PHE A 79 7.01 -0.72 29.20
N ARG A 80 7.23 -0.16 30.39
CA ARG A 80 6.80 1.20 30.73
C ARG A 80 7.45 2.23 29.80
N ASP A 81 8.75 2.09 29.58
CA ASP A 81 9.52 2.97 28.67
C ASP A 81 9.00 2.86 27.23
N ARG A 82 8.77 1.64 26.74
CA ARG A 82 8.20 1.41 25.40
C ARG A 82 6.80 2.00 25.25
N MET A 83 5.92 1.82 26.25
CA MET A 83 4.58 2.39 26.22
C MET A 83 4.60 3.93 26.24
N GLN A 84 5.56 4.53 26.94
CA GLN A 84 5.72 5.98 26.89
C GLN A 84 6.19 6.44 25.52
N ALA A 85 7.19 5.78 24.93
CA ALA A 85 7.67 6.09 23.59
C ALA A 85 6.58 5.94 22.52
N LEU A 86 5.78 4.86 22.59
CA LEU A 86 4.66 4.64 21.68
C LEU A 86 3.58 5.72 21.80
N ARG A 87 3.22 6.14 23.02
CA ARG A 87 2.24 7.23 23.20
C ARG A 87 2.71 8.55 22.61
N VAL A 88 4.00 8.87 22.75
CA VAL A 88 4.57 10.07 22.11
C VAL A 88 4.50 9.95 20.58
N ALA A 89 4.89 8.80 20.04
CA ALA A 89 4.82 8.56 18.60
C ALA A 89 3.38 8.60 18.05
N GLU A 90 2.40 8.07 18.79
CA GLU A 90 0.98 8.15 18.41
C GLU A 90 0.49 9.60 18.32
N ILE A 91 0.86 10.45 19.29
CA ILE A 91 0.52 11.87 19.27
C ILE A 91 1.16 12.56 18.06
N GLU A 92 2.46 12.34 17.83
CA GLU A 92 3.17 12.93 16.69
C GLU A 92 2.58 12.48 15.34
N ILE A 93 2.20 11.21 15.22
CA ILE A 93 1.57 10.67 14.00
C ILE A 93 0.21 11.33 13.77
N GLU A 94 -0.62 11.47 14.80
CA GLU A 94 -1.94 12.10 14.66
C GLU A 94 -1.81 13.57 14.25
N GLU A 95 -0.88 14.31 14.87
CA GLU A 95 -0.58 15.69 14.48
C GLU A 95 -0.13 15.78 13.01
N LYS A 96 0.75 14.88 12.57
CA LYS A 96 1.23 14.85 11.18
C LYS A 96 0.13 14.48 10.19
N LEU A 97 -0.76 13.56 10.55
CA LEU A 97 -1.90 13.19 9.71
C LEU A 97 -2.87 14.36 9.54
N GLU A 98 -3.12 15.11 10.62
CA GLU A 98 -3.98 16.28 10.58
C GLU A 98 -3.35 17.42 9.74
N GLU A 99 -2.05 17.67 9.88
CA GLU A 99 -1.31 18.59 9.01
C GLU A 99 -1.41 18.20 7.54
N LEU A 100 -1.24 16.90 7.22
CA LEU A 100 -1.33 16.40 5.86
C LEU A 100 -2.73 16.55 5.27
N ARG A 101 -3.79 16.24 6.05
CA ARG A 101 -5.18 16.42 5.60
C ARG A 101 -5.47 17.88 5.26
N ARG A 102 -5.05 18.82 6.11
CA ARG A 102 -5.23 20.26 5.85
C ARG A 102 -4.46 20.71 4.62
N ALA A 103 -3.24 20.20 4.42
CA ALA A 103 -2.45 20.50 3.23
C ALA A 103 -3.13 19.95 1.96
N GLU A 104 -3.68 18.74 2.01
CA GLU A 104 -4.45 18.14 0.91
C GLU A 104 -5.70 18.97 0.58
N GLU A 105 -6.50 19.33 1.59
CA GLU A 105 -7.69 20.17 1.39
C GLU A 105 -7.34 21.54 0.80
N SER A 106 -6.28 22.19 1.30
CA SER A 106 -5.81 23.47 0.77
C SER A 106 -5.32 23.35 -0.67
N LEU A 107 -4.66 22.24 -1.02
CA LEU A 107 -4.20 21.98 -2.38
C LEU A 107 -5.39 21.77 -3.32
N LEU A 108 -6.35 20.93 -2.93
CA LEU A 108 -7.57 20.68 -3.70
C LEU A 108 -8.37 21.97 -3.90
N ALA A 109 -8.51 22.81 -2.88
CA ALA A 109 -9.17 24.10 -2.99
C ALA A 109 -8.45 25.04 -3.98
N THR A 110 -7.11 25.06 -3.95
CA THR A 110 -6.31 25.89 -4.87
C THR A 110 -6.43 25.41 -6.31
N ILE A 111 -6.40 24.09 -6.54
CA ILE A 111 -6.60 23.47 -7.86
C ILE A 111 -8.01 23.80 -8.37
N ALA A 112 -9.04 23.62 -7.54
CA ALA A 112 -10.42 23.93 -7.92
C ALA A 112 -10.62 25.41 -8.28
N LEU A 113 -9.98 26.33 -7.56
CA LEU A 113 -10.01 27.77 -7.87
C LEU A 113 -9.33 28.04 -9.23
N ALA A 114 -8.16 27.44 -9.46
CA ALA A 114 -7.44 27.58 -10.72
C ALA A 114 -8.24 27.00 -11.91
N GLU A 115 -8.88 25.85 -11.74
CA GLU A 115 -9.70 25.21 -12.77
C GLU A 115 -10.97 26.02 -13.06
N THR A 116 -11.65 26.56 -12.05
CA THR A 116 -12.91 27.29 -12.24
C THR A 116 -12.72 28.62 -12.97
N ALA A 117 -11.67 29.39 -12.64
CA ALA A 117 -11.37 30.64 -13.33
C ALA A 117 -11.03 30.40 -14.81
N ALA A 118 -10.12 29.45 -15.10
CA ALA A 118 -9.75 29.12 -16.46
C ALA A 118 -10.90 28.48 -17.26
N ALA A 119 -11.68 27.59 -16.65
CA ALA A 119 -12.80 26.93 -17.31
C ALA A 119 -13.94 27.91 -17.67
N THR A 120 -14.16 28.94 -16.86
CA THR A 120 -15.18 29.96 -17.15
C THR A 120 -14.83 30.75 -18.40
N ASP A 121 -13.59 31.25 -18.50
CA ASP A 121 -13.13 32.02 -19.65
C ASP A 121 -13.10 31.16 -20.92
N LEU A 122 -12.63 29.91 -20.82
CA LEU A 122 -12.65 28.95 -21.94
C LEU A 122 -14.08 28.62 -22.37
N GLY A 123 -15.01 28.49 -21.42
CA GLY A 123 -16.43 28.26 -21.70
C GLY A 123 -17.07 29.43 -22.46
N GLN A 124 -16.74 30.66 -22.08
CA GLN A 124 -17.20 31.85 -22.80
C GLN A 124 -16.66 31.90 -24.24
N LEU A 125 -15.36 31.65 -24.43
CA LEU A 125 -14.76 31.60 -25.77
C LEU A 125 -15.36 30.48 -26.62
N THR A 126 -15.55 29.30 -26.04
CA THR A 126 -16.23 28.17 -26.68
C THR A 126 -17.63 28.59 -27.16
N SER A 127 -18.41 29.25 -26.30
CA SER A 127 -19.75 29.73 -26.64
C SER A 127 -19.75 30.74 -27.79
N VAL A 128 -18.74 31.62 -27.88
CA VAL A 128 -18.62 32.56 -29.00
C VAL A 128 -18.47 31.82 -30.32
N TYR A 129 -17.61 30.80 -30.37
CA TYR A 129 -17.41 30.00 -31.59
C TYR A 129 -18.59 29.09 -31.91
N GLU A 130 -19.29 28.53 -30.91
CA GLU A 130 -20.52 27.74 -31.12
C GLU A 130 -21.64 28.55 -31.77
N ASN A 131 -21.75 29.83 -31.41
CA ASN A 131 -22.77 30.73 -31.93
C ASN A 131 -22.34 31.45 -33.23
N MET A 132 -21.09 31.28 -33.66
CA MET A 132 -20.57 31.84 -34.91
C MET A 132 -21.05 31.01 -36.11
N LYS A 133 -21.07 31.61 -37.31
CA LYS A 133 -21.37 30.84 -38.52
C LYS A 133 -20.33 29.72 -38.69
N PRO A 134 -20.74 28.47 -38.95
CA PRO A 134 -19.80 27.33 -39.02
C PRO A 134 -18.66 27.54 -40.01
N LYS A 135 -18.93 28.21 -41.14
CA LYS A 135 -17.91 28.50 -42.17
C LYS A 135 -16.87 29.54 -41.71
N GLU A 136 -17.30 30.55 -40.96
CA GLU A 136 -16.40 31.58 -40.41
C GLU A 136 -15.55 30.99 -39.27
N ALA A 137 -16.19 30.18 -38.41
CA ALA A 137 -15.49 29.45 -37.35
C ALA A 137 -14.46 28.47 -37.93
N ALA A 138 -14.82 27.66 -38.94
CA ALA A 138 -13.90 26.71 -39.55
C ALA A 138 -12.63 27.38 -40.12
N ALA A 139 -12.77 28.53 -40.79
CA ALA A 139 -11.62 29.28 -41.28
C ALA A 139 -10.67 29.72 -40.14
N LEU A 140 -11.22 30.14 -38.98
CA LEU A 140 -10.41 30.46 -37.80
C LEU A 140 -9.75 29.22 -37.19
N PHE A 141 -10.44 28.07 -37.20
CA PHE A 141 -9.89 26.80 -36.72
C PHE A 141 -8.75 26.26 -37.59
N GLU A 142 -8.77 26.51 -38.90
CA GLU A 142 -7.67 26.11 -39.81
C GLU A 142 -6.37 26.89 -39.54
N GLU A 143 -6.46 28.12 -39.01
CA GLU A 143 -5.30 28.92 -38.62
C GLU A 143 -4.75 28.53 -37.24
N MET A 144 -5.47 27.71 -36.47
CA MET A 144 -5.06 27.30 -35.12
C MET A 144 -4.19 26.04 -35.11
N PRO A 145 -3.28 25.88 -34.12
CA PRO A 145 -2.57 24.63 -33.91
C PRO A 145 -3.54 23.46 -33.68
N PRO A 146 -3.29 22.27 -34.27
CA PRO A 146 -4.19 21.12 -34.18
C PRO A 146 -4.54 20.69 -32.75
N GLU A 147 -3.59 20.80 -31.82
CA GLU A 147 -3.78 20.45 -30.42
C GLU A 147 -4.76 21.37 -29.71
N PHE A 148 -4.71 22.66 -30.05
CA PHE A 148 -5.58 23.68 -29.47
C PHE A 148 -6.99 23.59 -30.05
N ALA A 149 -7.09 23.47 -31.38
CA ALA A 149 -8.35 23.29 -32.10
C ALA A 149 -9.12 22.04 -31.62
N ALA A 150 -8.43 20.90 -31.49
CA ALA A 150 -9.02 19.68 -30.95
C ALA A 150 -9.52 19.85 -29.51
N GLY A 151 -8.80 20.64 -28.70
CA GLY A 151 -9.20 21.00 -27.34
C GLY A 151 -10.55 21.71 -27.29
N PHE A 152 -10.72 22.76 -28.11
CA PHE A 152 -11.96 23.52 -28.22
C PHE A 152 -13.11 22.68 -28.75
N LEU A 153 -12.89 21.92 -29.84
CA LEU A 153 -13.92 21.03 -30.39
C LEU A 153 -14.40 19.98 -29.37
N GLY A 154 -13.52 19.52 -28.48
CA GLY A 154 -13.87 18.59 -27.41
C GLY A 154 -14.62 19.21 -26.23
N MET A 155 -14.59 20.54 -26.07
CA MET A 155 -15.37 21.27 -25.06
C MET A 155 -16.72 21.78 -25.60
N MET A 156 -16.85 21.89 -26.93
CA MET A 156 -18.07 22.30 -27.61
C MET A 156 -19.20 21.27 -27.51
N ARG A 157 -20.43 21.74 -27.72
CA ARG A 157 -21.57 20.87 -28.00
C ARG A 157 -21.32 20.03 -29.25
N PRO A 158 -21.68 18.74 -29.25
CA PRO A 158 -21.40 17.84 -30.37
C PRO A 158 -21.99 18.28 -31.70
N ASP A 159 -23.15 18.93 -31.69
CA ASP A 159 -23.83 19.44 -32.88
C ASP A 159 -23.11 20.64 -33.50
N ALA A 160 -22.69 21.60 -32.68
CA ALA A 160 -21.90 22.75 -33.15
C ALA A 160 -20.52 22.30 -33.69
N ALA A 161 -19.83 21.42 -32.95
CA ALA A 161 -18.55 20.86 -33.37
C ALA A 161 -18.67 20.10 -34.70
N ALA A 162 -19.74 19.30 -34.89
CA ALA A 162 -20.00 18.60 -36.15
C ALA A 162 -20.17 19.58 -37.31
N LEU A 163 -20.94 20.66 -37.13
CA LEU A 163 -21.13 21.69 -38.16
C LEU A 163 -19.80 22.33 -38.56
N ILE A 164 -18.93 22.66 -37.60
CA ILE A 164 -17.59 23.20 -37.90
C ILE A 164 -16.75 22.17 -38.66
N MET A 165 -16.73 20.91 -38.21
CA MET A 165 -15.98 19.82 -38.86
C MET A 165 -16.39 19.60 -40.32
N THR A 166 -17.67 19.81 -40.67
CA THR A 166 -18.13 19.69 -42.07
C THR A 166 -17.61 20.81 -42.99
N GLN A 167 -17.18 21.93 -42.44
CA GLN A 167 -16.68 23.07 -43.20
C GLN A 167 -15.15 23.07 -43.33
N LEU A 168 -14.45 22.19 -42.60
CA LEU A 168 -13.00 22.04 -42.65
C LEU A 168 -12.54 21.21 -43.85
N ALA A 169 -11.29 21.42 -44.27
CA ALA A 169 -10.62 20.48 -45.16
C ALA A 169 -10.52 19.06 -44.52
N PRO A 170 -10.67 17.97 -45.30
CA PRO A 170 -10.65 16.60 -44.76
C PRO A 170 -9.37 16.25 -43.99
N GLU A 171 -8.22 16.76 -44.44
CA GLU A 171 -6.92 16.54 -43.80
C GLU A 171 -6.85 17.22 -42.43
N THR A 172 -7.37 18.44 -42.31
CA THR A 172 -7.47 19.20 -41.06
C THR A 172 -8.44 18.54 -40.09
N ALA A 173 -9.62 18.13 -40.56
CA ALA A 173 -10.59 17.42 -39.72
C ALA A 173 -10.01 16.10 -39.17
N TYR A 174 -9.24 15.37 -39.99
CA TYR A 174 -8.54 14.17 -39.55
C TYR A 174 -7.48 14.48 -38.47
N SER A 175 -6.65 15.51 -38.66
CA SER A 175 -5.60 15.87 -37.70
C SER A 175 -6.19 16.22 -36.33
N PHE A 176 -7.28 17.00 -36.28
CA PHE A 176 -7.97 17.32 -35.03
C PHE A 176 -8.56 16.08 -34.37
N SER A 177 -9.15 15.18 -35.15
CA SER A 177 -9.74 13.93 -34.64
C SER A 177 -8.70 13.01 -34.01
N VAL A 178 -7.51 12.91 -34.60
CA VAL A 178 -6.40 12.11 -34.06
C VAL A 178 -5.94 12.67 -32.72
N VAL A 179 -5.76 13.99 -32.63
CA VAL A 179 -5.34 14.62 -31.36
C VAL A 179 -6.40 14.46 -30.28
N LEU A 180 -7.68 14.65 -30.62
CA LEU A 180 -8.79 14.49 -29.68
C LEU A 180 -8.86 13.04 -29.15
N ALA A 181 -8.69 12.04 -30.02
CA ALA A 181 -8.66 10.63 -29.63
C ALA A 181 -7.43 10.29 -28.77
N GLY A 182 -6.27 10.92 -29.04
CA GLY A 182 -5.02 10.70 -28.32
C GLY A 182 -4.98 11.32 -26.91
N ARG A 183 -5.84 12.30 -26.62
CA ARG A 183 -5.79 13.07 -25.36
C ARG A 183 -6.00 12.21 -24.11
N ASN A 184 -6.79 11.13 -24.21
CA ASN A 184 -7.04 10.20 -23.10
C ASN A 184 -6.08 9.00 -23.09
N ALA A 185 -5.23 8.82 -24.10
CA ALA A 185 -4.29 7.71 -24.15
C ALA A 185 -3.17 7.82 -23.10
N ASN A 186 -2.93 9.02 -22.57
CA ASN A 186 -1.92 9.30 -21.55
C ASN A 186 -2.50 9.50 -20.14
N ALA A 187 -3.81 9.27 -19.95
CA ALA A 187 -4.41 9.36 -18.62
C ALA A 187 -3.88 8.19 -17.75
N PRO A 188 -3.43 8.44 -16.50
CA PRO A 188 -2.98 7.38 -15.62
C PRO A 188 -4.13 6.39 -15.34
N THR A 189 -3.98 5.16 -15.81
CA THR A 189 -4.85 4.04 -15.44
C THR A 189 -4.55 3.60 -14.02
N GLN A 190 -5.61 3.42 -13.23
CA GLN A 190 -5.54 2.88 -11.85
C GLN A 190 -4.88 1.50 -11.80
#